data_AF-A0A5T1TFW0-F1
#
_entry.id   AF-A0A5T1TFW0-F1
#
_cell.length_a   1.000
_cell.length_b   1.000
_cell.length_c   1.000
_cell.angle_alpha   90.00
_cell.angle_beta   90.00
_cell.angle_gamma   90.00
#
_symmetry.space_group_name_H-M   'P 1'
#
loop_
_entity.id
_entity.type
_entity.pdbx_description
1 polymer ?
#
loop_
_entity_poly.entity_id
_entity_poly.type
_entity_poly.pdbx_seq_one_letter_code
_entity_poly.pdbx_strand_id
1 'polypeptide(L)'
;MIADPVASVAMSRASSIINNFNKLLSAEKKGLDEIKNEINTALLNIDIKIIVVIDDLDRLADTDIQEIFQLVRSIADFKNTIYILSYDEEIVSKALDKIQKDKGGKYIEKIVQVPIKLPKVSQENLKDIFIK
;
A
#
# COMPACT_ATOMS: atom_id res chain seq x y z
N MET A 1 -7.73 -29.15 -10.62
CA MET A 1 -7.22 -28.24 -9.57
C MET A 1 -8.37 -27.99 -8.62
N ILE A 2 -8.36 -28.60 -7.44
CA ILE A 2 -9.46 -28.52 -6.47
C ILE A 2 -9.29 -27.17 -5.77
N ALA A 3 -10.26 -26.27 -5.89
CA ALA A 3 -10.24 -25.03 -5.12
C ALA A 3 -10.24 -25.40 -3.62
N ASP A 4 -9.22 -24.96 -2.90
CA ASP A 4 -9.09 -25.18 -1.46
C ASP A 4 -10.32 -24.56 -0.75
N PRO A 5 -11.01 -25.27 0.18
CA PRO A 5 -12.13 -24.73 0.94
C PRO A 5 -11.82 -23.39 1.63
N VAL A 6 -10.56 -23.17 2.02
CA VAL A 6 -10.12 -21.89 2.61
C VAL A 6 -10.16 -20.76 1.58
N ALA A 7 -9.77 -21.03 0.33
CA ALA A 7 -9.76 -20.05 -0.75
C ALA A 7 -11.20 -19.65 -1.16
N SER A 8 -12.16 -20.59 -1.16
CA SER A 8 -13.55 -20.25 -1.48
C SER A 8 -14.22 -19.41 -0.39
N VAL A 9 -13.92 -19.68 0.89
CA VAL A 9 -14.40 -18.89 2.03
C VAL A 9 -13.77 -17.49 2.01
N ALA A 10 -12.47 -17.39 1.73
CA ALA A 10 -11.78 -16.10 1.58
C ALA A 10 -12.35 -15.26 0.44
N MET A 11 -12.59 -15.86 -0.75
CA MET A 11 -13.21 -15.18 -1.89
C MET A 11 -14.65 -14.71 -1.61
N SER A 12 -15.46 -15.55 -0.94
CA SER A 12 -16.83 -15.18 -0.55
C SER A 12 -16.83 -13.97 0.38
N ARG A 13 -15.95 -13.96 1.40
CA ARG A 13 -15.80 -12.83 2.33
C ARG A 13 -15.29 -11.57 1.62
N ALA A 14 -14.27 -11.70 0.75
CA ALA A 14 -13.74 -10.59 -0.06
C ALA A 14 -14.83 -9.93 -0.92
N SER A 15 -15.68 -10.73 -1.58
CA SER A 15 -16.78 -10.20 -2.41
C SER A 15 -17.79 -9.39 -1.59
N SER A 16 -18.08 -9.82 -0.37
CA SER A 16 -19.03 -9.14 0.52
C SER A 16 -18.47 -7.82 1.05
N ILE A 17 -17.15 -7.76 1.29
CA ILE A 17 -16.45 -6.53 1.67
C ILE A 17 -16.50 -5.51 0.54
N ILE A 18 -16.20 -5.93 -0.70
CA ILE A 18 -16.24 -5.05 -1.89
C ILE A 18 -17.66 -4.48 -2.09
N ASN A 19 -18.69 -5.32 -1.97
CA ASN A 19 -20.07 -4.89 -2.11
C ASN A 19 -20.50 -3.90 -1.01
N ASN A 20 -20.08 -4.12 0.24
CA ASN A 20 -20.33 -3.19 1.34
C ASN A 20 -19.58 -1.87 1.15
N PHE A 21 -18.36 -1.92 0.63
CA PHE A 21 -17.56 -0.73 0.32
C PHE A 21 -18.22 0.10 -0.78
N ASN A 22 -18.69 -0.52 -1.86
CA ASN A 22 -19.44 0.16 -2.92
C ASN A 22 -20.72 0.82 -2.41
N LYS A 23 -21.45 0.14 -1.51
CA LYS A 23 -22.64 0.71 -0.87
C LYS A 23 -22.30 1.89 0.04
N LEU A 24 -21.17 1.86 0.72
CA LEU A 24 -20.68 2.92 1.59
C LEU A 24 -20.23 4.16 0.79
N LEU A 25 -19.54 3.95 -0.34
CA LEU A 25 -19.15 5.03 -1.26
C LEU A 25 -20.36 5.72 -1.93
N SER A 26 -21.50 5.04 -1.98
CA SER A 26 -22.74 5.53 -2.63
C SER A 26 -23.67 6.32 -1.68
N ALA A 27 -23.33 6.49 -0.40
CA ALA A 27 -24.16 7.20 0.57
C ALA A 27 -23.79 8.69 0.67
N GLU A 28 -24.75 9.60 0.46
CA GLU A 28 -24.55 11.06 0.49
C GLU A 28 -24.14 11.62 1.88
N LYS A 29 -23.23 12.61 1.83
CA LYS A 29 -22.76 13.55 2.87
C LYS A 29 -22.55 12.97 4.29
N LYS A 30 -21.83 11.86 4.40
CA LYS A 30 -21.10 11.55 5.64
C LYS A 30 -19.82 12.36 5.74
N GLY A 31 -19.42 12.73 6.96
CA GLY A 31 -18.12 13.37 7.20
C GLY A 31 -16.97 12.41 6.86
N LEU A 32 -15.82 12.95 6.44
CA LEU A 32 -14.65 12.12 6.11
C LEU A 32 -14.22 11.22 7.29
N ASP A 33 -14.34 11.72 8.51
CA ASP A 33 -14.03 10.97 9.74
C ASP A 33 -15.01 9.82 9.98
N GLU A 34 -16.29 10.01 9.69
CA GLU A 34 -17.31 8.97 9.81
C GLU A 34 -17.05 7.85 8.80
N ILE A 35 -16.77 8.21 7.55
CA ILE A 35 -16.41 7.24 6.50
C ILE A 35 -15.16 6.46 6.91
N LYS A 36 -14.13 7.14 7.40
CA LYS A 36 -12.89 6.50 7.86
C LYS A 36 -13.12 5.54 9.03
N ASN A 37 -13.98 5.90 9.98
CA ASN A 37 -14.35 5.04 11.11
C ASN A 37 -15.14 3.80 10.67
N GLU A 38 -16.05 3.96 9.70
CA GLU A 38 -16.80 2.83 9.13
C GLU A 38 -15.90 1.87 8.38
N ILE A 39 -14.94 2.39 7.59
CA ILE A 39 -13.93 1.58 6.93
C ILE A 39 -13.10 0.82 7.96
N ASN A 40 -12.61 1.49 9.01
CA ASN A 40 -11.84 0.84 10.07
C ASN A 40 -12.63 -0.25 10.79
N THR A 41 -13.91 0.00 11.06
CA THR A 41 -14.79 -0.99 11.69
C THR A 41 -14.99 -2.20 10.77
N ALA A 42 -15.22 -1.96 9.48
CA ALA A 42 -15.32 -3.02 8.48
C ALA A 42 -14.03 -3.83 8.41
N LEU A 43 -12.86 -3.18 8.37
CA LEU A 43 -11.56 -3.84 8.30
C LEU A 43 -11.24 -4.67 9.54
N LEU A 44 -11.63 -4.21 10.74
CA LEU A 44 -11.46 -4.96 12.00
C LEU A 44 -12.34 -6.21 12.08
N ASN A 45 -13.52 -6.17 11.46
CA ASN A 45 -14.44 -7.31 11.43
C ASN A 45 -14.01 -8.41 10.45
N ILE A 46 -12.93 -8.16 9.68
CA ILE A 46 -12.35 -9.14 8.76
C ILE A 46 -11.35 -10.01 9.53
N ASP A 47 -11.62 -11.31 9.60
CA ASP A 47 -10.78 -12.30 10.28
C ASP A 47 -9.51 -12.69 9.50
N ILE A 48 -9.06 -11.84 8.58
CA ILE A 48 -7.82 -12.00 7.81
C ILE A 48 -7.06 -10.69 7.80
N LYS A 49 -5.73 -10.76 7.80
CA LYS A 49 -4.85 -9.60 7.63
C LYS A 49 -4.80 -9.21 6.16
N ILE A 50 -4.97 -7.93 5.87
CA ILE A 50 -4.89 -7.40 4.49
C ILE A 50 -3.48 -6.83 4.27
N ILE A 51 -2.79 -7.30 3.24
CA ILE A 51 -1.50 -6.76 2.82
C ILE A 51 -1.69 -6.05 1.49
N VAL A 52 -1.35 -4.76 1.46
CA VAL A 52 -1.38 -3.92 0.26
C VAL A 52 0.05 -3.72 -0.19
N VAL A 53 0.39 -4.24 -1.37
CA VAL A 53 1.72 -4.08 -1.98
C VAL A 53 1.61 -3.04 -3.09
N ILE A 54 2.44 -2.02 -3.03
CA ILE A 54 2.54 -0.96 -4.02
C ILE A 54 3.97 -1.00 -4.57
N ASP A 55 4.11 -1.34 -5.84
CA ASP A 55 5.39 -1.55 -6.51
C ASP A 55 5.58 -0.55 -7.65
N ASP A 56 6.82 -0.47 -8.17
CA ASP A 56 7.21 0.35 -9.33
C ASP A 56 6.86 1.85 -9.21
N LEU A 57 6.82 2.40 -7.99
CA LEU A 57 6.48 3.82 -7.76
C LEU A 57 7.45 4.78 -8.43
N ASP A 58 8.71 4.40 -8.51
CA ASP A 58 9.80 5.17 -9.14
C ASP A 58 9.71 5.23 -10.68
N ARG A 59 8.78 4.48 -11.31
CA ARG A 59 8.50 4.58 -12.76
C ARG A 59 7.47 5.65 -13.11
N LEU A 60 6.79 6.20 -12.11
CA LEU A 60 5.74 7.18 -12.29
C LEU A 60 6.29 8.60 -12.49
N ALA A 61 5.45 9.49 -13.01
CA ALA A 61 5.80 10.91 -13.06
C ALA A 61 5.89 11.49 -11.65
N ASP A 62 6.69 12.55 -11.45
CA ASP A 62 6.86 13.19 -10.15
C ASP A 62 5.52 13.53 -9.46
N THR A 63 4.53 14.01 -10.24
CA THR A 63 3.19 14.36 -9.73
C THR A 63 2.44 13.15 -9.19
N ASP A 64 2.54 12.03 -9.88
CA ASP A 64 1.84 10.80 -9.52
C ASP A 64 2.48 10.17 -8.28
N ILE A 65 3.81 10.21 -8.17
CA ILE A 65 4.54 9.81 -6.95
C ILE A 65 4.05 10.63 -5.75
N GLN A 66 3.95 11.95 -5.93
CA GLN A 66 3.47 12.86 -4.89
C GLN A 66 2.05 12.54 -4.44
N GLU A 67 1.14 12.31 -5.37
CA GLU A 67 -0.25 11.97 -5.09
C GLU A 67 -0.38 10.62 -4.38
N ILE A 68 0.34 9.59 -4.84
CA ILE A 68 0.32 8.27 -4.19
C ILE A 68 0.88 8.35 -2.77
N PHE A 69 1.98 9.06 -2.54
CA PHE A 69 2.52 9.19 -1.19
C PHE A 69 1.58 9.95 -0.24
N GLN A 70 0.86 10.96 -0.73
CA GLN A 70 -0.19 11.63 0.05
C GLN A 70 -1.39 10.71 0.34
N LEU A 71 -1.79 9.90 -0.64
CA LEU A 71 -2.83 8.88 -0.47
C LEU A 71 -2.42 7.86 0.59
N VAL A 72 -1.24 7.26 0.44
CA VAL A 72 -0.68 6.30 1.41
C VAL A 72 -0.65 6.91 2.79
N ARG A 73 -0.15 8.15 2.94
CA ARG A 73 -0.17 8.85 4.24
C ARG A 73 -1.57 8.95 4.86
N SER A 74 -2.60 9.10 4.05
CA SER A 74 -3.99 9.28 4.49
C SER A 74 -4.67 7.95 4.89
N ILE A 75 -4.24 6.83 4.29
CA ILE A 75 -4.81 5.48 4.50
C ILE A 75 -3.92 4.54 5.32
N ALA A 76 -2.68 4.92 5.61
CA ALA A 76 -1.68 4.09 6.29
C ALA A 76 -2.05 3.74 7.73
N ASP A 77 -2.99 4.46 8.35
CA ASP A 77 -3.47 4.22 9.72
C ASP A 77 -4.73 3.34 9.79
N PHE A 78 -5.17 2.81 8.64
CA PHE A 78 -6.26 1.84 8.60
C PHE A 78 -5.93 0.61 9.44
N LYS A 79 -6.94 0.11 10.16
CA LYS A 79 -6.78 -1.06 11.03
C LYS A 79 -6.74 -2.34 10.22
N ASN A 80 -6.05 -3.34 10.76
CA ASN A 80 -5.97 -4.69 10.17
C ASN A 80 -5.33 -4.75 8.77
N THR A 81 -4.59 -3.71 8.37
CA THR A 81 -3.87 -3.60 7.10
C THR A 81 -2.36 -3.46 7.31
N ILE A 82 -1.58 -3.91 6.34
CA ILE A 82 -0.14 -3.72 6.23
C ILE A 82 0.14 -3.16 4.83
N TYR A 83 0.90 -2.08 4.74
CA TYR A 83 1.32 -1.50 3.47
C TYR A 83 2.79 -1.77 3.22
N ILE A 84 3.11 -2.31 2.06
CA ILE A 84 4.49 -2.55 1.59
C ILE A 84 4.68 -1.69 0.35
N LEU A 85 5.63 -0.76 0.43
CA LEU A 85 5.99 0.12 -0.68
C LEU A 85 7.37 -0.29 -1.20
N SER A 86 7.44 -0.53 -2.50
CA SER A 86 8.67 -0.80 -3.24
C SER A 86 8.94 0.35 -4.19
N TYR A 87 10.14 0.93 -4.08
CA TYR A 87 10.57 2.11 -4.82
C TYR A 87 12.08 2.32 -4.75
N ASP A 88 12.63 3.04 -5.73
CA ASP A 88 13.96 3.65 -5.65
C ASP A 88 13.93 4.90 -4.76
N GLU A 89 14.74 4.88 -3.69
CA GLU A 89 14.79 5.92 -2.66
C GLU A 89 15.23 7.29 -3.23
N GLU A 90 16.16 7.31 -4.19
CA GLU A 90 16.67 8.55 -4.77
C GLU A 90 15.64 9.20 -5.69
N ILE A 91 15.01 8.40 -6.56
CA ILE A 91 13.97 8.89 -7.49
C ILE A 91 12.78 9.44 -6.72
N VAL A 92 12.26 8.67 -5.76
CA VAL A 92 11.09 9.07 -4.99
C VAL A 92 11.39 10.25 -4.06
N SER A 93 12.55 10.28 -3.40
CA SER A 93 12.94 11.44 -2.58
C SER A 93 12.95 12.72 -3.43
N LYS A 94 13.53 12.67 -4.62
CA LYS A 94 13.60 13.82 -5.53
C LYS A 94 12.21 14.28 -5.99
N ALA A 95 11.32 13.35 -6.31
CA ALA A 95 9.94 13.69 -6.66
C ALA A 95 9.20 14.39 -5.51
N LEU A 96 9.48 14.00 -4.26
CA LEU A 96 8.84 14.53 -3.05
C LEU A 96 9.47 15.83 -2.52
N ASP A 97 10.64 16.23 -3.01
CA ASP A 97 11.30 17.49 -2.63
C ASP A 97 10.39 18.71 -2.90
N LYS A 98 9.60 18.65 -3.98
CA LYS A 98 8.62 19.69 -4.34
C LYS A 98 7.51 19.86 -3.29
N ILE A 99 7.13 18.79 -2.59
CA ILE A 99 6.14 18.86 -1.50
C ILE A 99 6.79 19.45 -0.24
N GLN A 100 8.01 19.03 0.08
CA GLN A 100 8.63 19.31 1.37
C GLN A 100 9.92 20.15 1.29
N LYS A 101 9.99 21.15 0.40
CA LYS A 101 11.10 22.12 0.28
C LYS A 101 12.48 21.44 0.39
N ASP A 102 12.77 20.55 -0.55
CA ASP A 102 14.04 19.81 -0.64
C ASP A 102 14.31 18.85 0.53
N LYS A 103 13.23 18.31 1.13
CA LYS A 103 13.29 17.32 2.22
C LYS A 103 12.39 16.13 1.93
N GLY A 104 12.39 15.64 0.69
CA GLY A 104 11.62 14.48 0.23
C GLY A 104 11.92 13.21 1.03
N GLY A 105 13.19 12.92 1.31
CA GLY A 105 13.57 11.80 2.18
C GLY A 105 12.93 11.88 3.57
N LYS A 106 12.90 13.08 4.18
CA LYS A 106 12.20 13.28 5.47
C LYS A 106 10.68 13.20 5.35
N TYR A 107 10.13 13.37 4.16
CA TYR A 107 8.70 13.15 3.91
C TYR A 107 8.42 11.64 3.90
N ILE A 108 9.27 10.85 3.24
CA ILE A 108 9.19 9.38 3.23
C ILE A 108 9.24 8.82 4.66
N GLU A 109 10.16 9.31 5.51
CA GLU A 109 10.28 8.89 6.93
C GLU A 109 9.00 9.10 7.76
N LYS A 110 8.11 10.03 7.35
CA LYS A 110 6.82 10.25 8.03
C LYS A 110 5.76 9.20 7.67
N ILE A 111 5.97 8.45 6.60
CA ILE A 111 5.01 7.51 6.03
C ILE A 111 5.53 6.08 6.21
N VAL A 112 6.80 5.85 5.85
CA VAL A 112 7.47 4.56 5.93
C VAL A 112 8.08 4.39 7.32
N GLN A 113 7.43 3.58 8.15
CA GLN A 113 7.83 3.34 9.54
C GLN A 113 9.08 2.45 9.63
N VAL A 114 9.20 1.46 8.74
CA VAL A 114 10.31 0.50 8.72
C VAL A 114 10.89 0.45 7.31
N PRO A 115 11.99 1.16 7.03
CA PRO A 115 12.68 1.06 5.75
C PRO A 115 13.48 -0.24 5.69
N ILE A 116 13.27 -1.02 4.63
CA ILE A 116 14.05 -2.22 4.33
C ILE A 116 14.88 -1.93 3.08
N LYS A 117 16.21 -1.83 3.23
CA LYS A 117 17.11 -1.66 2.09
C LYS A 117 17.50 -3.03 1.56
N LEU A 118 17.24 -3.25 0.27
CA LEU A 118 17.66 -4.49 -0.39
C LEU A 118 19.19 -4.51 -0.53
N PRO A 119 19.86 -5.62 -0.18
CA PRO A 119 21.30 -5.74 -0.38
C PRO A 119 21.64 -5.83 -1.86
N LYS A 120 22.84 -5.40 -2.22
CA LYS A 120 23.36 -5.61 -3.58
C LYS A 120 23.46 -7.11 -3.88
N VAL A 121 23.01 -7.51 -5.06
CA VAL A 121 23.13 -8.90 -5.49
C VAL A 121 24.61 -9.24 -5.70
N SER A 122 25.07 -10.37 -5.15
CA SER A 122 26.43 -10.85 -5.36
C SER A 122 26.59 -11.42 -6.78
N GLN A 123 27.83 -11.40 -7.29
CA GLN A 123 28.15 -12.02 -8.58
C GLN A 123 27.86 -13.53 -8.60
N GLU A 124 28.03 -14.19 -7.45
CA GLU A 124 27.70 -15.61 -7.28
C GLU A 124 26.20 -15.85 -7.39
N ASN A 125 25.37 -15.05 -6.68
CA ASN A 125 23.91 -15.15 -6.79
C ASN A 125 23.41 -14.85 -8.21
N LEU A 126 24.03 -13.89 -8.91
CA LEU A 126 23.67 -13.59 -10.29
C LEU A 126 23.97 -14.77 -11.23
N LYS A 127 25.12 -15.42 -11.05
CA LYS A 127 25.47 -16.63 -11.82
C LYS A 127 24.43 -17.72 -11.56
N ASP A 128 24.11 -18.00 -10.30
CA ASP A 128 23.14 -19.06 -9.96
C ASP A 128 21.72 -18.78 -10.51
N ILE A 129 21.30 -17.51 -10.56
CA ILE A 129 19.98 -17.11 -11.06
C ILE A 129 19.91 -17.16 -12.60
N PHE A 130 20.94 -16.67 -13.29
CA PHE A 130 20.88 -16.42 -14.74
C PHE A 130 21.72 -17.39 -15.59
N ILE A 131 22.67 -18.11 -15.00
CA ILE A 131 23.61 -19.01 -15.67
C ILE A 131 23.56 -20.37 -14.96
N LYS A 132 22.65 -21.22 -15.44
CA LYS A 132 22.49 -22.59 -14.95
C LYS A 132 23.46 -23.54 -15.61
#